data_AF-T1A1A9-F1
#
_entry.id   AF-T1A1A9-F1
#
_cell.length_a   1.000
_cell.length_b   1.000
_cell.length_c   1.000
_cell.angle_alpha   90.00
_cell.angle_beta   90.00
_cell.angle_gamma   90.00
#
_symmetry.space_group_name_H-M   'P 1'
#
loop_
_entity.id
_entity.type
_entity.pdbx_description
1 polymer ?
#
loop_
_entity_poly.entity_id
_entity_poly.type
_entity_poly.pdbx_seq_one_letter_code
_entity_poly.pdbx_strand_id
1 'polypeptide(L)'
;IEKDMSINEEIDRLRHRATQALLTRRDVLVVASVSCIYGLGSPEDYRASVIGVRRGQEIGRQELLEQLVRMKYTRNDVELKRGRFTVRGGTIDVMGAGETVHRIELDGRTVAAITELDPVTREERRDLDQLTIFPATHFLTIDERMRGILAAIEAERDHRVAELLAAEKIVEAQRLRGRV
;
A
#
# COMPACT_ATOMS: atom_id res chain seq x y z
N ILE A 1 -6.79 -5.64 28.03
CA ILE A 1 -6.17 -6.66 27.14
C ILE A 1 -5.68 -5.91 25.91
N GLU A 2 -4.54 -5.25 26.04
CA GLU A 2 -3.75 -4.78 24.91
C GLU A 2 -3.20 -6.05 24.26
N LYS A 3 -3.83 -6.45 23.16
CA LYS A 3 -3.29 -7.48 22.30
C LYS A 3 -2.24 -6.75 21.48
N ASP A 4 -0.96 -6.98 21.77
CA ASP A 4 0.13 -6.52 20.92
C ASP A 4 -0.17 -6.97 19.49
N MET A 5 -0.67 -6.05 18.67
CA MET A 5 -0.98 -6.24 17.27
C MET A 5 0.32 -6.23 16.48
N SER A 6 1.22 -7.17 16.79
CA SER A 6 2.36 -7.44 15.94
C SER A 6 1.82 -8.07 14.66
N ILE A 7 1.70 -7.27 13.61
CA ILE A 7 1.42 -7.77 12.27
C ILE A 7 2.54 -8.74 11.93
N ASN A 8 2.19 -10.02 11.74
CA ASN A 8 3.16 -10.99 11.29
C ASN A 8 3.47 -10.70 9.80
N GLU A 9 4.68 -10.21 9.54
CA GLU A 9 5.14 -9.81 8.20
C GLU A 9 5.09 -10.95 7.18
N GLU A 10 5.21 -12.20 7.62
CA GLU A 10 5.10 -13.37 6.74
C GLU A 10 3.65 -13.63 6.33
N ILE A 11 2.71 -13.49 7.26
CA ILE A 11 1.27 -13.62 6.96
C ILE A 11 0.84 -12.51 6.00
N ASP A 12 1.26 -11.27 6.25
CA ASP A 12 0.95 -10.13 5.39
C ASP A 12 1.50 -10.30 3.97
N ARG A 13 2.75 -10.77 3.85
CA ARG A 13 3.35 -11.16 2.56
C ARG A 13 2.52 -12.21 1.83
N LEU A 14 2.08 -13.27 2.52
CA LEU A 14 1.28 -14.32 1.89
C LEU A 14 -0.08 -13.79 1.42
N ARG A 15 -0.71 -12.88 2.16
CA ARG A 15 -1.95 -12.19 1.75
C ARG A 15 -1.73 -11.39 0.47
N HIS A 16 -0.66 -10.60 0.40
CA HIS A 16 -0.31 -9.85 -0.80
C HIS A 16 -0.03 -10.75 -2.00
N ARG A 17 0.72 -11.85 -1.82
CA ARG A 17 0.98 -12.82 -2.90
C ARG A 17 -0.33 -13.44 -3.42
N ALA A 18 -1.26 -13.78 -2.53
CA ALA A 18 -2.56 -14.33 -2.92
C ALA A 18 -3.37 -13.33 -3.76
N THR A 19 -3.48 -12.08 -3.31
CA THR A 19 -4.23 -11.05 -4.06
C THR A 19 -3.58 -10.69 -5.39
N GLN A 20 -2.24 -10.63 -5.45
CA GLN A 20 -1.51 -10.38 -6.69
C GLN A 20 -1.68 -11.53 -7.69
N ALA A 21 -1.62 -12.77 -7.22
CA ALA A 21 -1.85 -13.94 -8.06
C ALA A 21 -3.26 -13.91 -8.69
N LEU A 22 -4.29 -13.64 -7.88
CA LEU A 22 -5.67 -13.54 -8.36
C LEU A 22 -5.90 -12.46 -9.42
N LEU A 23 -5.09 -11.40 -9.43
CA LEU A 23 -5.18 -10.31 -10.41
C LEU A 23 -4.37 -10.55 -11.68
N THR A 24 -3.38 -11.44 -11.63
CA THR A 24 -2.43 -11.66 -12.73
C THR A 24 -2.72 -12.93 -13.54
N ARG A 25 -3.32 -13.96 -12.92
CA ARG A 25 -3.58 -15.25 -13.57
C ARG A 25 -4.86 -15.89 -13.05
N ARG A 26 -5.43 -16.83 -13.83
CA ARG A 26 -6.69 -17.51 -13.51
C ARG A 26 -6.49 -18.84 -12.77
N ASP A 27 -5.33 -19.45 -12.92
CA ASP A 27 -4.96 -20.73 -12.34
C ASP A 27 -4.33 -20.53 -10.95
N VAL A 28 -5.17 -20.11 -9.99
CA VAL A 28 -4.78 -19.83 -8.61
C VAL A 28 -5.67 -20.61 -7.64
N LEU A 29 -5.05 -21.32 -6.71
CA LEU A 29 -5.72 -21.91 -5.55
C LEU A 29 -5.26 -21.18 -4.29
N VAL A 30 -6.19 -20.63 -3.51
CA VAL A 30 -5.91 -19.97 -2.24
C VAL A 30 -6.48 -20.80 -1.10
N VAL A 31 -5.63 -21.24 -0.17
CA VAL A 31 -6.04 -21.85 1.09
C VAL A 31 -6.10 -20.75 2.15
N ALA A 32 -7.27 -20.52 2.74
CA ALA A 32 -7.47 -19.44 3.68
C ALA A 32 -8.27 -19.89 4.91
N SER A 33 -8.02 -19.23 6.05
CA SER A 33 -8.88 -19.31 7.22
C SER A 33 -10.07 -18.35 7.09
N VAL A 34 -10.97 -18.35 8.08
CA VAL A 34 -12.15 -17.46 8.15
C VAL A 34 -11.79 -15.98 8.01
N SER A 35 -10.53 -15.57 8.25
CA SER A 35 -10.11 -14.18 8.03
C SER A 35 -10.24 -13.69 6.58
N CYS A 36 -10.48 -14.57 5.60
CA CYS A 36 -10.68 -14.17 4.20
C CYS A 36 -11.94 -13.32 3.96
N ILE A 37 -12.90 -13.34 4.88
CA ILE A 37 -14.12 -12.53 4.77
C ILE A 37 -13.95 -11.11 5.36
N TYR A 38 -12.77 -10.79 5.90
CA TYR A 38 -12.49 -9.52 6.58
C TYR A 38 -11.19 -8.87 6.09
N GLY A 39 -11.10 -7.55 6.28
CA GLY A 39 -9.83 -6.82 6.19
C GLY A 39 -9.26 -6.68 4.78
N LEU A 40 -10.12 -6.45 3.79
CA LEU A 40 -9.73 -6.12 2.42
C LEU A 40 -10.45 -4.82 2.01
N GLY A 41 -9.71 -3.90 1.38
CA GLY A 41 -10.32 -2.76 0.70
C GLY A 41 -11.05 -3.20 -0.57
N SER A 42 -11.61 -2.24 -1.30
CA SER A 42 -12.27 -2.51 -2.58
C SER A 42 -11.30 -3.17 -3.57
N PRO A 43 -11.65 -4.32 -4.17
CA PRO A 43 -10.85 -4.93 -5.23
C PRO A 43 -10.68 -4.02 -6.45
N GLU A 44 -11.66 -3.15 -6.70
CA GLU A 44 -11.63 -2.17 -7.79
C GLU A 44 -10.58 -1.10 -7.52
N ASP A 45 -10.57 -0.52 -6.32
CA ASP A 45 -9.58 0.49 -5.91
C ASP A 45 -8.17 -0.11 -5.90
N TYR A 46 -8.02 -1.34 -5.43
CA TYR A 46 -6.75 -2.05 -5.44
C TYR A 46 -6.23 -2.25 -6.86
N ARG A 47 -7.10 -2.69 -7.79
CA ARG A 47 -6.75 -2.88 -9.20
C ARG A 47 -6.44 -1.56 -9.90
N ALA A 48 -7.20 -0.50 -9.62
CA ALA A 48 -7.01 0.82 -10.23
C ALA A 48 -5.70 1.48 -9.77
N SER A 49 -5.19 1.10 -8.61
CA SER A 49 -3.94 1.62 -8.06
C SER A 49 -2.69 0.85 -8.53
N VAL A 50 -2.85 -0.23 -9.31
CA VAL A 50 -1.71 -0.97 -9.89
C VAL A 50 -1.08 -0.14 -11.00
N ILE A 51 0.24 0.01 -10.97
CA ILE A 51 0.98 0.70 -12.02
C ILE A 51 1.85 -0.29 -12.80
N GLY A 52 1.85 -0.14 -14.12
CA GLY A 52 2.77 -0.81 -15.02
C GLY A 52 3.88 0.15 -15.43
N VAL A 53 5.13 -0.27 -15.27
CA VAL A 53 6.33 0.44 -15.74
C VAL A 53 6.96 -0.39 -16.83
N ARG A 54 7.22 0.20 -18.01
CA ARG A 54 7.87 -0.47 -19.13
C ARG A 54 9.15 0.24 -19.52
N ARG A 55 10.14 -0.52 -19.98
CA ARG A 55 11.33 0.06 -20.60
C ARG A 55 10.93 0.90 -21.82
N GLY A 56 11.51 2.08 -21.94
CA GLY A 56 11.18 3.07 -22.97
C GLY A 56 9.89 3.87 -22.71
N GLN A 57 9.17 3.61 -21.62
CA GLN A 57 8.01 4.41 -21.25
C GLN A 57 8.44 5.84 -20.87
N GLU A 58 7.70 6.83 -21.34
CA GLU A 58 7.85 8.20 -20.86
C GLU A 58 7.09 8.37 -19.54
N ILE A 59 7.83 8.48 -18.43
CA ILE A 59 7.31 8.79 -17.10
C ILE A 59 8.34 9.63 -16.36
N GLY A 60 7.89 10.75 -15.81
CA GLY A 60 8.77 11.62 -15.04
C GLY A 60 9.12 10.99 -13.69
N ARG A 61 10.33 11.28 -13.18
CA ARG A 61 10.75 10.86 -11.82
C ARG A 61 9.70 11.24 -10.77
N GLN A 62 9.30 12.51 -10.74
CA GLN A 62 8.35 13.02 -9.76
C GLN A 62 6.99 12.31 -9.86
N GLU A 63 6.52 12.05 -11.08
CA GLU A 63 5.27 11.36 -11.35
C GLU A 63 5.28 9.92 -10.82
N LEU A 64 6.37 9.18 -11.04
CA LEU A 64 6.53 7.84 -10.51
C LEU A 64 6.58 7.83 -8.97
N LEU A 65 7.27 8.79 -8.36
CA LEU A 65 7.32 8.92 -6.90
C LEU A 65 5.94 9.22 -6.29
N GLU A 66 5.17 10.11 -6.91
CA GLU A 66 3.82 10.42 -6.47
C GLU A 66 2.89 9.22 -6.61
N GLN A 67 3.01 8.43 -7.67
CA GLN A 67 2.28 7.18 -7.82
C GLN A 67 2.62 6.17 -6.72
N LEU A 68 3.91 5.98 -6.42
CA LEU A 68 4.35 5.10 -5.32
C LEU A 68 3.79 5.54 -3.97
N VAL A 69 3.80 6.84 -3.67
CA VAL A 69 3.21 7.39 -2.43
C VAL A 69 1.69 7.17 -2.38
N ARG A 70 0.97 7.37 -3.49
CA ARG A 70 -0.47 7.06 -3.57
C ARG A 70 -0.76 5.58 -3.31
N MET A 71 0.13 4.71 -3.75
CA MET A 71 0.11 3.27 -3.49
C MET A 71 0.56 2.87 -2.07
N LYS A 72 0.73 3.86 -1.17
CA LYS A 72 1.15 3.73 0.23
C LYS A 72 2.56 3.19 0.42
N TYR A 73 3.45 3.40 -0.56
CA TYR A 73 4.86 3.18 -0.33
C TYR A 73 5.49 4.35 0.42
N THR A 74 6.45 4.03 1.28
CA THR A 74 7.19 5.02 2.06
C THR A 74 8.61 5.19 1.52
N ARG A 75 9.04 6.42 1.28
CA ARG A 75 10.43 6.71 0.94
C ARG A 75 11.32 6.48 2.16
N ASN A 76 12.38 5.68 2.01
CA ASN A 76 13.40 5.51 3.02
C ASN A 76 14.75 5.23 2.36
N ASP A 77 15.59 6.26 2.26
CA ASP A 77 16.88 6.17 1.56
C ASP A 77 17.97 5.42 2.35
N VAL A 78 17.71 5.12 3.64
CA VAL A 78 18.61 4.38 4.53
C VAL A 78 18.31 2.89 4.51
N GLU A 79 17.04 2.52 4.57
CA GLU A 79 16.60 1.14 4.73
C GLU A 79 15.45 0.81 3.77
N LEU A 80 15.78 0.01 2.74
CA LEU A 80 14.78 -0.56 1.85
C LEU A 80 14.23 -1.87 2.42
N LYS A 81 12.95 -1.83 2.76
CA LYS A 81 12.14 -2.97 3.20
C LYS A 81 10.85 -3.01 2.38
N ARG A 82 10.03 -4.04 2.58
CA ARG A 82 8.71 -4.15 1.94
C ARG A 82 7.89 -2.88 2.11
N GLY A 83 7.21 -2.48 1.03
CA GLY A 83 6.39 -1.27 0.99
C GLY A 83 7.23 0.02 1.03
N ARG A 84 8.53 -0.04 0.73
CA ARG A 84 9.40 1.13 0.69
C ARG A 84 10.09 1.28 -0.66
N PHE A 85 10.57 2.49 -0.91
CA PHE A 85 11.46 2.79 -2.02
C PHE A 85 12.59 3.73 -1.59
N THR A 86 13.70 3.69 -2.31
CA THR A 86 14.81 4.64 -2.18
C THR A 86 14.98 5.40 -3.48
N VAL A 87 15.58 6.59 -3.41
CA VAL A 87 15.85 7.41 -4.59
C VAL A 87 17.30 7.88 -4.59
N ARG A 88 18.02 7.61 -5.67
CA ARG A 88 19.40 8.07 -5.88
C ARG A 88 19.53 8.60 -7.31
N GLY A 89 19.46 9.93 -7.45
CA GLY A 89 19.48 10.56 -8.77
C GLY A 89 18.29 10.13 -9.64
N GLY A 90 18.59 9.53 -10.80
CA GLY A 90 17.60 8.94 -11.72
C GLY A 90 17.19 7.50 -11.38
N THR A 91 17.81 6.89 -10.37
CA THR A 91 17.56 5.50 -9.97
C THR A 91 16.59 5.43 -8.81
N ILE A 92 15.55 4.60 -8.95
CA ILE A 92 14.55 4.33 -7.92
C ILE A 92 14.56 2.82 -7.64
N ASP A 93 14.92 2.44 -6.42
CA ASP A 93 14.80 1.05 -5.98
C ASP A 93 13.51 0.90 -5.19
N VAL A 94 12.62 0.00 -5.61
CA VAL A 94 11.33 -0.26 -4.97
C VAL A 94 11.26 -1.71 -4.51
N MET A 95 10.80 -1.92 -3.28
CA MET A 95 10.51 -3.24 -2.75
C MET A 95 9.02 -3.34 -2.44
N GLY A 96 8.30 -4.08 -3.28
CA GLY A 96 6.87 -4.36 -3.06
C GLY A 96 6.63 -5.32 -1.90
N ALA A 97 5.45 -5.93 -1.89
CA ALA A 97 5.10 -6.91 -0.87
C ALA A 97 5.85 -8.25 -1.01
N GLY A 98 6.57 -8.46 -2.10
CA GLY A 98 7.38 -9.66 -2.35
C GLY A 98 8.74 -9.65 -1.63
N GLU A 99 9.65 -10.48 -2.14
CA GLU A 99 11.03 -10.60 -1.63
C GLU A 99 12.06 -10.08 -2.63
N THR A 100 11.61 -9.26 -3.56
CA THR A 100 12.41 -8.84 -4.70
C THR A 100 12.48 -7.33 -4.74
N VAL A 101 13.69 -6.82 -4.88
CA VAL A 101 13.92 -5.40 -5.12
C VAL A 101 13.93 -5.19 -6.62
N HIS A 102 13.22 -4.16 -7.08
CA HIS A 102 13.24 -3.77 -8.48
C HIS A 102 13.87 -2.39 -8.58
N ARG A 103 14.89 -2.27 -9.41
CA ARG A 103 15.53 -1.01 -9.77
C ARG A 103 14.91 -0.48 -11.04
N ILE A 104 14.50 0.78 -11.03
CA ILE A 104 14.00 1.51 -12.18
C ILE A 104 14.97 2.65 -12.43
N GLU A 105 15.59 2.67 -13.60
CA GLU A 105 16.52 3.71 -14.00
C GLU A 105 15.86 4.64 -15.01
N LEU A 106 15.89 5.94 -14.72
CA LEU A 106 15.33 6.97 -15.57
C LEU A 106 16.46 7.76 -16.24
N ASP A 107 16.36 7.93 -17.55
CA ASP A 107 17.11 8.91 -18.32
C ASP A 107 16.17 10.09 -18.64
N GLY A 108 16.29 11.17 -17.88
CA GLY A 108 15.38 12.31 -17.93
C GLY A 108 13.93 11.94 -17.58
N ARG A 109 13.09 11.77 -18.61
CA ARG A 109 11.67 11.36 -18.49
C ARG A 109 11.39 9.97 -19.06
N THR A 110 12.42 9.19 -19.37
CA THR A 110 12.25 7.89 -20.02
C THR A 110 12.81 6.79 -19.15
N VAL A 111 12.09 5.66 -19.03
CA VAL A 111 12.60 4.46 -18.36
C VAL A 111 13.70 3.82 -19.21
N ALA A 112 14.96 3.95 -18.78
CA ALA A 112 16.11 3.41 -19.47
C ALA A 112 16.25 1.90 -19.26
N ALA A 113 16.09 1.44 -18.01
CA ALA A 113 16.23 0.05 -17.61
C ALA A 113 15.33 -0.28 -16.41
N ILE A 114 14.98 -1.56 -16.31
CA ILE A 114 14.29 -2.14 -15.15
C ILE A 114 15.02 -3.43 -14.81
N THR A 115 15.54 -3.54 -13.59
CA THR A 115 16.38 -4.67 -13.18
C THR A 115 15.90 -5.24 -11.86
N GLU A 116 15.83 -6.56 -11.79
CA GLU A 116 15.55 -7.33 -10.60
C GLU A 116 16.85 -7.49 -9.78
N LEU A 117 16.81 -7.13 -8.50
CA LEU A 117 17.94 -7.21 -7.58
C LEU A 117 17.66 -8.19 -6.44
N ASP A 118 18.71 -8.87 -5.98
CA ASP A 118 18.67 -9.60 -4.71
C ASP A 118 18.40 -8.63 -3.54
N PRO A 119 17.44 -8.91 -2.64
CA PRO A 119 17.09 -7.97 -1.56
C PRO A 119 18.22 -7.75 -0.53
N VAL A 120 19.10 -8.74 -0.37
CA VAL A 120 20.19 -8.73 0.62
C VAL A 120 21.50 -8.29 -0.03
N THR A 121 21.94 -8.98 -1.09
CA THR A 121 23.24 -8.72 -1.73
C THR A 121 23.21 -7.51 -2.67
N ARG A 122 22.03 -7.13 -3.17
CA ARG A 122 21.83 -6.10 -4.21
C ARG A 122 22.49 -6.43 -5.54
N GLU A 123 22.86 -7.68 -5.76
CA GLU A 123 23.34 -8.15 -7.04
C GLU A 123 22.19 -8.21 -8.05
N GLU A 124 22.52 -7.87 -9.29
CA GLU A 124 21.58 -7.93 -10.41
C GLU A 124 21.28 -9.39 -10.74
N ARG A 125 19.99 -9.72 -10.72
CA ARG A 125 19.50 -11.07 -11.04
C ARG A 125 19.07 -11.15 -12.50
N ARG A 126 18.33 -10.16 -12.98
CA ARG A 126 17.71 -10.19 -14.31
C ARG A 126 17.21 -8.82 -14.76
N ASP A 127 17.34 -8.54 -16.05
CA ASP A 127 16.67 -7.40 -16.70
C ASP A 127 15.21 -7.73 -17.10
N LEU A 128 14.35 -6.73 -16.96
CA LEU A 128 12.92 -6.81 -17.22
C LEU A 128 12.51 -5.75 -18.26
N ASP A 129 11.67 -6.16 -19.23
CA ASP A 129 11.06 -5.21 -20.17
C ASP A 129 9.87 -4.47 -19.55
N GLN A 130 9.19 -5.11 -18.59
CA GLN A 130 8.04 -4.57 -17.88
C GLN A 130 8.03 -5.02 -16.42
N LEU A 131 7.63 -4.11 -15.54
CA LEU A 131 7.35 -4.34 -14.13
C LEU A 131 5.91 -3.92 -13.82
N THR A 132 5.21 -4.76 -13.05
CA THR A 132 3.91 -4.39 -12.47
C THR A 132 4.09 -4.20 -10.98
N ILE A 133 3.79 -3.00 -10.48
CA ILE A 133 3.89 -2.65 -9.07
C ILE A 133 2.48 -2.65 -8.49
N PHE A 134 2.30 -3.39 -7.40
CA PHE A 134 1.03 -3.48 -6.68
C PHE A 134 1.07 -2.61 -5.42
N PRO A 135 -0.08 -2.15 -4.91
CA PRO A 135 -0.15 -1.38 -3.68
C PRO A 135 0.52 -2.08 -2.49
N ALA A 136 1.17 -1.28 -1.63
CA ALA A 136 1.86 -1.75 -0.43
C ALA A 136 0.91 -2.20 0.70
N THR A 137 -0.39 -1.96 0.55
CA THR A 137 -1.43 -2.36 1.50
C THR A 137 -2.73 -2.71 0.77
N HIS A 138 -3.56 -3.55 1.39
CA HIS A 138 -4.93 -3.82 0.93
C HIS A 138 -5.91 -2.70 1.27
N PHE A 139 -5.53 -1.75 2.13
CA PHE A 139 -6.38 -0.64 2.56
C PHE A 139 -6.01 0.64 1.81
N LEU A 140 -6.49 0.74 0.57
CA LEU A 140 -6.37 1.95 -0.20
C LEU A 140 -7.58 2.85 0.05
N THR A 141 -7.29 4.09 0.44
CA THR A 141 -8.27 5.16 0.47
C THR A 141 -8.04 6.07 -0.72
N ILE A 142 -9.11 6.44 -1.42
CA ILE A 142 -9.05 7.47 -2.47
C ILE A 142 -9.19 8.82 -1.77
N ASP A 143 -8.20 9.69 -1.96
CA ASP A 143 -8.10 10.99 -1.28
C ASP A 143 -9.36 11.87 -1.49
N GLU A 144 -10.01 11.76 -2.65
CA GLU A 144 -11.26 12.49 -2.95
C GLU A 144 -12.42 12.11 -2.02
N ARG A 145 -12.48 10.84 -1.58
CA ARG A 145 -13.53 10.36 -0.67
C ARG A 145 -13.24 10.72 0.79
N MET A 146 -11.97 10.99 1.14
CA MET A 146 -11.56 11.22 2.53
C MET A 146 -12.25 12.43 3.17
N ARG A 147 -12.40 13.54 2.44
CA ARG A 147 -13.01 14.77 2.99
C ARG A 147 -14.48 14.57 3.39
N GLY A 148 -15.26 13.90 2.54
CA GLY A 148 -16.66 13.59 2.85
C GLY A 148 -16.80 12.60 4.00
N ILE A 149 -15.91 11.61 4.05
CA ILE A 149 -15.89 10.60 5.13
C ILE A 149 -15.57 11.26 6.48
N LEU A 150 -14.58 12.14 6.55
CA LEU A 150 -14.23 12.84 7.79
C LEU A 150 -15.40 13.67 8.33
N ALA A 151 -16.06 14.44 7.45
CA ALA A 151 -17.24 15.23 7.84
C ALA A 151 -18.39 14.34 8.34
N ALA A 152 -18.61 13.18 7.70
CA ALA A 152 -19.62 12.22 8.14
C ALA A 152 -19.28 11.59 9.51
N ILE A 153 -18.01 11.24 9.74
CA ILE A 153 -17.53 10.70 11.02
C ILE A 153 -17.69 11.74 12.14
N GLU A 154 -17.35 13.00 11.88
CA GLU A 154 -17.53 14.09 12.85
C GLU A 154 -19.01 14.31 13.19
N ALA A 155 -19.89 14.30 12.17
CA ALA A 155 -21.33 14.42 12.38
C ALA A 155 -21.92 13.25 13.19
N GLU A 156 -21.52 12.01 12.87
CA GLU A 156 -21.94 10.82 13.60
C GLU A 156 -21.43 10.84 15.04
N ARG A 157 -20.18 11.25 15.25
CA ARG A 157 -19.60 11.44 16.59
C ARG A 157 -20.44 12.42 17.40
N ASP A 158 -20.75 13.59 16.85
CA ASP A 158 -21.49 14.62 17.57
C ASP A 158 -22.91 14.19 17.91
N HIS A 159 -23.58 13.51 16.98
CA HIS A 159 -24.87 12.90 17.23
C HIS A 159 -24.79 11.88 18.37
N ARG A 160 -23.82 10.96 18.33
CA ARG A 160 -23.66 9.92 19.36
C ARG A 160 -23.29 10.48 20.72
N VAL A 161 -22.49 11.54 20.77
CA VAL A 161 -22.16 12.26 22.00
C VAL A 161 -23.42 12.87 22.61
N ALA A 162 -24.29 13.48 21.81
CA ALA A 162 -25.55 14.03 22.30
C ALA A 162 -26.48 12.95 22.89
N GLU A 163 -26.60 11.79 22.22
CA GLU A 163 -27.36 10.65 22.75
C GLU A 163 -26.82 10.14 24.09
N LEU A 164 -25.49 10.04 24.22
CA LEU A 164 -24.85 9.59 25.46
C LEU A 164 -25.07 10.59 26.61
N LEU A 165 -24.98 11.89 26.33
CA LEU A 165 -25.26 12.93 27.32
C LEU A 165 -26.73 12.91 27.76
N ALA A 166 -27.67 12.74 26.82
CA ALA A 166 -29.10 12.62 27.12
C ALA A 166 -29.42 11.38 27.96
N ALA A 167 -28.62 10.32 27.84
CA ALA A 167 -28.70 9.11 28.66
C ALA A 167 -27.87 9.17 29.96
N GLU A 168 -27.38 10.36 30.34
CA GLU A 168 -26.52 10.60 31.53
C GLU A 168 -25.19 9.81 31.54
N LYS A 169 -24.75 9.31 30.38
CA LYS A 169 -23.49 8.59 30.17
C LYS A 169 -22.33 9.54 29.89
N ILE A 170 -22.02 10.38 30.87
CA ILE A 170 -21.07 11.50 30.74
C ILE A 170 -19.64 11.00 30.46
N VAL A 171 -19.22 9.91 31.10
CA VAL A 171 -17.85 9.36 30.96
C VAL A 171 -17.63 8.76 29.57
N GLU A 172 -18.63 8.05 29.04
CA GLU A 172 -18.61 7.48 27.69
C GLU A 172 -18.63 8.58 26.63
N ALA A 173 -19.43 9.62 26.82
CA ALA A 173 -19.46 10.78 25.94
C ALA A 173 -18.09 11.49 25.89
N GLN A 174 -17.45 11.71 27.05
CA GLN A 174 -16.10 12.28 27.13
C GLN A 174 -15.06 11.38 26.45
N ARG A 175 -15.14 10.06 26.65
CA ARG A 175 -14.24 9.09 26.00
C ARG A 175 -14.37 9.11 24.47
N LEU A 176 -15.60 9.23 23.95
CA LEU A 176 -15.83 9.30 22.51
C LEU A 176 -15.31 10.61 21.91
N ARG A 177 -15.50 11.73 22.61
CA ARG A 177 -14.94 13.04 22.20
C ARG A 177 -13.42 13.05 22.08
N GLY A 178 -12.72 12.30 22.94
CA GLY A 178 -11.25 12.26 22.95
C GLY A 178 -10.60 11.31 21.94
N ARG A 179 -11.38 10.64 21.06
CA ARG A 179 -10.87 9.60 20.15
C ARG A 179 -10.82 10.00 18.67
N VAL A 180 -11.07 11.27 18.33
CA VAL A 180 -10.95 11.81 16.97
C VAL A 180 -10.34 13.20 17.03
#